data_AF-A0A1Q9AJJ0-F1
#
_entry.id   AF-A0A1Q9AJJ0-F1
#
_cell.length_a   1.000
_cell.length_b   1.000
_cell.length_c   1.000
_cell.angle_alpha   90.00
_cell.angle_beta   90.00
_cell.angle_gamma   90.00
#
_symmetry.space_group_name_H-M   'P 1'
#
loop_
_entity.id
_entity.type
_entity.pdbx_description
1 polymer ?
#
loop_
_entity_poly.entity_id
_entity_poly.type
_entity_poly.pdbx_seq_one_letter_code
_entity_poly.pdbx_strand_id
1 'polypeptide(L)'
;MDISRREQRILHRLAQGGRIAIERDERRKIAKIALLTRDGWLAPGLDLETFRKLKRLRAIASRSGEPYRITQRGLELVRAEQDNR
;
A
#
# COMPACT_ATOMS: atom_id res chain seq x y z
N MET A 1 5.08 17.86 0.94
CA MET A 1 4.70 16.54 0.36
C MET A 1 5.34 15.50 1.24
N ASP A 2 4.61 15.08 2.28
CA ASP A 2 5.20 14.45 3.45
C ASP A 2 4.71 13.02 3.52
N ILE A 3 5.59 12.10 3.12
CA ILE A 3 5.41 10.67 3.32
C ILE A 3 6.03 10.35 4.66
N SER A 4 5.21 9.94 5.62
CA SER A 4 5.66 9.50 6.93
C SER A 4 6.49 8.21 6.80
N ARG A 5 7.36 7.94 7.79
CA ARG A 5 8.12 6.68 7.88
C ARG A 5 7.23 5.45 7.74
N ARG A 6 6.01 5.50 8.28
CA ARG A 6 5.04 4.41 8.16
C ARG A 6 4.58 4.18 6.72
N GLU A 7 4.29 5.26 6.00
CA GLU A 7 3.86 5.22 4.60
C GLU A 7 5.01 4.75 3.70
N GLN A 8 6.23 5.19 3.99
CA GLN A 8 7.46 4.76 3.33
C GLN A 8 7.67 3.25 3.49
N ARG A 9 7.54 2.70 4.71
CA ARG A 9 7.64 1.24 4.96
C ARG A 9 6.61 0.45 4.16
N ILE A 10 5.36 0.93 4.08
CA ILE A 10 4.32 0.27 3.27
C ILE A 10 4.72 0.28 1.79
N LEU A 11 5.17 1.42 1.28
CA LEU A 11 5.64 1.53 -0.11
C LEU A 11 6.80 0.58 -0.40
N HIS A 12 7.77 0.43 0.51
CA HIS A 12 8.83 -0.57 0.38
C HIS A 12 8.29 -2.00 0.32
N ARG A 13 7.34 -2.37 1.20
CA ARG A 13 6.72 -3.71 1.16
C ARG A 13 6.00 -3.98 -0.15
N LEU A 14 5.32 -2.98 -0.71
CA LEU A 14 4.67 -3.10 -2.02
C LEU A 14 5.69 -3.17 -3.15
N ALA A 15 6.79 -2.42 -3.09
CA ALA A 15 7.89 -2.47 -4.05
C ALA A 15 8.58 -3.84 -4.06
N GLN A 16 8.66 -4.52 -2.91
CA GLN A 16 9.20 -5.88 -2.76
C GLN A 16 8.26 -6.98 -3.31
N GLY A 17 7.11 -6.61 -3.89
CA GLY A 17 6.11 -7.56 -4.42
C GLY A 17 4.88 -7.73 -3.54
N GLY A 18 4.70 -6.88 -2.52
CA GLY A 18 3.47 -6.85 -1.71
C GLY A 18 2.27 -6.31 -2.48
N ARG A 19 1.08 -6.58 -1.92
CA ARG A 19 -0.22 -6.18 -2.47
C ARG A 19 -1.19 -5.83 -1.35
N ILE A 20 -2.15 -4.95 -1.61
CA ILE A 20 -3.20 -4.59 -0.65
C ILE A 20 -4.50 -5.23 -1.08
N ALA A 21 -4.98 -6.18 -0.29
CA ALA A 21 -6.32 -6.71 -0.42
C ALA A 21 -7.31 -5.81 0.33
N ILE A 22 -8.47 -5.56 -0.28
CA ILE A 22 -9.57 -4.88 0.38
C ILE A 22 -10.79 -5.79 0.38
N GLU A 23 -11.46 -5.88 1.51
CA GLU A 23 -12.76 -6.53 1.63
C GLU A 23 -13.81 -5.43 1.61
N ARG A 24 -14.81 -5.57 0.74
CA ARG A 24 -15.93 -4.63 0.67
C ARG A 24 -17.17 -5.28 1.25
N ASP A 25 -17.88 -4.51 2.05
CA ASP A 25 -19.16 -4.90 2.63
C ASP A 25 -20.29 -4.89 1.57
N GLU A 26 -21.46 -5.41 1.92
CA GLU A 26 -22.70 -5.38 1.11
C GLU A 26 -23.04 -3.95 0.60
N ARG A 27 -22.66 -2.92 1.35
CA ARG A 27 -22.84 -1.50 0.97
C ARG A 27 -21.72 -0.93 0.09
N ARG A 28 -20.85 -1.77 -0.48
CA ARG A 28 -19.65 -1.41 -1.25
C ARG A 28 -18.62 -0.55 -0.48
N LYS A 29 -18.74 -0.45 0.84
CA LYS A 29 -17.76 0.24 1.70
C LYS A 29 -16.59 -0.68 2.00
N ILE A 30 -15.41 -0.11 2.21
CA ILE A 30 -14.23 -0.89 2.61
C ILE A 30 -14.44 -1.36 4.06
N ALA A 31 -14.67 -2.66 4.24
CA ALA A 31 -14.83 -3.31 5.54
C ALA A 31 -13.48 -3.62 6.17
N LYS A 32 -12.56 -4.19 5.38
CA LYS A 32 -11.20 -4.54 5.83
C LYS A 32 -10.16 -4.19 4.78
N ILE A 33 -8.95 -3.97 5.27
CA ILE A 33 -7.77 -3.75 4.45
C ILE A 33 -6.67 -4.64 5.00
N ALA A 34 -6.01 -5.38 4.12
CA ALA A 34 -4.88 -6.24 4.45
C ALA A 34 -3.71 -5.92 3.53
N LEU A 35 -2.56 -5.57 4.12
CA LEU A 35 -1.30 -5.53 3.40
C LEU A 35 -0.73 -6.95 3.38
N LEU A 36 -0.56 -7.51 2.19
CA LEU A 36 0.04 -8.82 1.99
C LEU A 36 1.44 -8.64 1.45
N THR A 37 2.39 -9.40 2.00
CA THR A 37 3.74 -9.52 1.45
C THR A 37 3.75 -10.40 0.19
N ARG A 38 4.90 -10.51 -0.48
CA ARG A 38 5.09 -11.37 -1.66
C ARG A 38 4.65 -12.81 -1.39
N ASP A 39 4.95 -13.34 -0.20
CA ASP A 39 4.62 -14.70 0.24
C ASP A 39 3.20 -14.83 0.79
N GLY A 40 2.40 -13.77 0.78
CA GLY A 40 1.00 -13.80 1.23
C GLY A 40 0.79 -13.56 2.72
N TRP A 41 1.85 -13.26 3.49
CA TRP A 41 1.71 -12.93 4.92
C TRP A 41 1.07 -11.56 5.12
N LEU A 42 0.21 -11.45 6.13
CA LEU A 42 -0.38 -10.20 6.55
C LEU A 42 0.66 -9.33 7.27
N ALA A 43 1.00 -8.20 6.69
CA ALA A 43 1.87 -7.21 7.29
C ALA A 43 1.03 -6.18 8.07
N PRO A 44 1.36 -5.92 9.34
CA PRO A 44 0.69 -4.89 10.12
C PRO A 44 1.10 -3.50 9.63
N GLY A 45 0.31 -2.49 10.01
CA GLY A 45 0.67 -1.10 9.79
C GLY A 45 0.01 -0.43 8.60
N LEU A 46 -0.97 -1.05 7.92
CA LEU A 46 -1.80 -0.36 6.93
C LEU A 46 -3.17 0.01 7.50
N ASP A 47 -3.43 1.31 7.63
CA ASP A 47 -4.76 1.83 7.99
C ASP A 47 -5.50 2.40 6.77
N LEU A 48 -6.81 2.60 6.92
CA LEU A 48 -7.67 3.19 5.90
C LEU A 48 -7.23 4.60 5.49
N GLU A 49 -6.73 5.41 6.42
CA GLU A 49 -6.23 6.75 6.14
C GLU A 49 -4.98 6.72 5.26
N THR A 50 -4.02 5.85 5.61
CA THR A 50 -2.81 5.64 4.81
C THR A 50 -3.16 5.12 3.43
N PHE A 51 -4.06 4.14 3.33
CA PHE A 51 -4.53 3.61 2.05
C PHE A 51 -5.14 4.72 1.17
N ARG A 52 -6.03 5.56 1.74
CA ARG A 52 -6.64 6.69 1.02
C ARG A 52 -5.59 7.70 0.56
N LYS A 53 -4.60 8.00 1.39
CA LYS A 53 -3.51 8.92 1.05
C LYS A 53 -2.64 8.36 -0.08
N LEU A 54 -2.22 7.09 -0.01
CA LEU A 54 -1.47 6.42 -1.08
C LEU A 54 -2.25 6.40 -2.40
N LYS A 55 -3.56 6.17 -2.35
CA LYS A 55 -4.45 6.24 -3.52
C LYS A 55 -4.52 7.66 -4.10
N ARG A 56 -4.65 8.69 -3.26
CA ARG A 56 -4.65 10.10 -3.70
C ARG A 56 -3.33 10.50 -4.37
N LEU A 57 -2.21 9.98 -3.87
CA LEU A 57 -0.87 10.18 -4.45
C LEU A 57 -0.63 9.37 -5.73
N ARG A 58 -1.61 8.56 -6.17
CA ARG A 58 -1.47 7.60 -7.26
C ARG A 58 -0.32 6.60 -7.07
N ALA A 59 0.11 6.39 -5.83
CA ALA A 59 1.21 5.50 -5.49
C ALA A 59 0.81 4.01 -5.60
N ILE A 60 -0.49 3.74 -5.47
CA ILE A 60 -1.07 2.41 -5.60
C ILE A 60 -2.26 2.43 -6.57
N ALA A 61 -2.48 1.33 -7.27
CA ALA A 61 -3.62 1.15 -8.15
C ALA A 61 -4.10 -0.31 -8.12
N SER A 62 -5.40 -0.50 -8.34
CA SER A 62 -6.01 -1.81 -8.58
C SER A 62 -6.41 -1.86 -10.06
N ARG A 63 -6.19 -3.02 -10.69
CA ARG A 63 -6.60 -3.31 -12.08
C ARG A 63 -7.63 -4.42 -12.04
N SER A 64 -8.75 -4.27 -12.74
CA SER A 64 -9.77 -5.32 -12.92
C SER A 64 -10.26 -6.01 -11.62
N GLY A 65 -10.31 -5.29 -10.50
CA GLY A 65 -10.74 -5.85 -9.22
C GLY A 65 -9.67 -6.66 -8.47
N GLU A 66 -8.45 -6.72 -9.00
CA GLU A 66 -7.30 -7.31 -8.31
C GLU A 66 -6.89 -6.49 -7.08
N PRO A 67 -6.15 -7.11 -6.13
CA PRO A 67 -5.49 -6.38 -5.04
C PRO A 67 -4.69 -5.17 -5.55
N TYR A 68 -4.67 -4.08 -4.78
CA TYR A 68 -3.90 -2.90 -5.15
C TYR A 68 -2.40 -3.21 -5.10
N ARG A 69 -1.68 -2.79 -6.15
CA ARG A 69 -0.23 -2.92 -6.25
C ARG A 69 0.41 -1.54 -6.38
N ILE A 70 1.71 -1.48 -6.13
CA ILE A 70 2.49 -0.25 -6.34
C ILE A 70 2.48 0.13 -7.83
N THR A 71 2.36 1.43 -8.10
CA THR A 71 2.47 1.97 -9.46
C THR A 71 3.89 2.47 -9.73
N GLN A 72 4.18 2.83 -10.98
CA GLN A 72 5.41 3.57 -11.32
C GLN A 72 5.57 4.82 -10.44
N ARG A 73 4.49 5.62 -10.28
CA ARG A 73 4.50 6.78 -9.39
C ARG A 73 4.78 6.43 -7.94
N GLY A 74 4.25 5.29 -7.47
CA GLY A 74 4.55 4.77 -6.14
C GLY A 74 6.01 4.43 -5.96
N LEU A 75 6.65 3.82 -6.95
CA LEU A 75 8.08 3.51 -6.95
C LEU A 75 8.94 4.77 -6.93
N GLU A 76 8.58 5.82 -7.69
CA GLU A 76 9.27 7.12 -7.61
C GLU A 76 9.18 7.76 -6.21
N LEU A 77 8.07 7.52 -5.51
CA LEU A 77 7.86 7.99 -4.15
C LEU A 77 8.58 7.12 -3.11
N VAL A 78 8.98 5.89 -3.47
CA VAL A 78 9.86 5.05 -2.64
C VAL A 78 11.25 5.71 -2.66
N ARG A 79 11.50 6.60 -1.70
CA ARG A 79 12.86 7.02 -1.36
C ARG A 79 13.75 5.81 -1.08
N ALA A 80 15.02 5.88 -1.48
CA ALA A 80 16.03 4.98 -0.94
C ALA A 80 15.98 5.07 0.59
N GLU A 81 15.81 3.93 1.26
CA GLU A 81 15.83 3.87 2.72
C GLU A 81 17.22 4.33 3.15
N GLN A 82 17.38 5.60 3.54
CA GLN A 82 18.64 6.12 4.08
C GLN A 82 18.94 5.59 5.49
N ASP A 83 18.32 4.49 5.89
CA ASP A 83 18.39 3.95 7.25
C ASP A 83 19.04 2.57 7.19
N ASN A 84 20.32 2.56 6.79
CA ASN A 84 21.24 1.50 7.16
C ASN A 84 22.08 2.01 8.33
N ARG A 85 21.50 2.03 9.53
CA ARG A 85 22.26 2.11 10.78
C ARG A 85 21.49 1.53 11.96
#